data_AF-A0A1N6GMX0-F1
#
_entry.id   AF-A0A1N6GMX0-F1
#
_cell.length_a   1.000
_cell.length_b   1.000
_cell.length_c   1.000
_cell.angle_alpha   90.00
_cell.angle_beta   90.00
_cell.angle_gamma   90.00
#
_symmetry.space_group_name_H-M   'P 1'
#
loop_
_entity.id
_entity.type
_entity.pdbx_description
1 polymer ?
#
loop_
_entity_poly.entity_id
_entity_poly.type
_entity_poly.pdbx_seq_one_letter_code
_entity_poly.pdbx_strand_id
1 'polypeptide(L)'
;MKLNVNFSELLASAERMGEHEVTFELTRGSEDEFTTDQILSSTAGLDITIEELELDHGVLSFKGRQVLLFIPDQVFNIETVLSGERDGNKFHVADCVTLEKMRKMQRFSRYKATYNLSGKFEVYGTAHDSRPIKGEVELKVCKNCLRYLNYKGYQSDASTKTKSQIYNEFNIGGFLSEYSTLFNAMPERAAFVEKGGYSEDWKDISSRYRQSVNFNCESCQVDLGADPRLLHTHHINGNKRDNREDNLKALCIDCHQKQPMHGYMRVKPEDKRLLNQLRKQQGLLNTDSWAQTRSMADKSLDGLLRYYEKKGITLPKVSHELLTADKTVVARLELAWPDIEKGIAIAPQDREEAQKLGWKMLTIGEALREMTAK
;
A
#
# COMPACT_ATOMS: atom_id res chain seq x y z
N MET A 1 23.96 20.55 11.36
CA MET A 1 23.31 21.85 11.71
C MET A 1 22.73 21.71 13.11
N LYS A 2 23.06 22.57 14.08
CA LYS A 2 22.40 22.55 15.39
C LYS A 2 21.00 23.14 15.21
N LEU A 3 19.96 22.32 15.38
CA LEU A 3 18.60 22.81 15.50
C LEU A 3 18.45 23.51 16.85
N ASN A 4 18.13 24.80 16.82
CA ASN A 4 17.86 25.58 18.02
C ASN A 4 16.34 25.80 18.07
N VAL A 5 15.63 24.85 18.66
CA VAL A 5 14.16 24.84 18.71
C VAL A 5 13.71 25.20 20.12
N ASN A 6 12.89 26.25 20.23
CA ASN A 6 12.32 26.72 21.49
C ASN A 6 10.84 26.30 21.55
N PHE A 7 10.49 25.51 22.58
CA PHE A 7 9.13 24.99 22.78
C PHE A 7 8.33 25.72 23.86
N SER A 8 8.84 26.83 24.42
CA SER A 8 8.21 27.53 25.54
C SER A 8 6.78 28.00 25.25
N GLU A 9 6.50 28.47 24.03
CA GLU A 9 5.14 28.91 23.65
C GLU A 9 4.15 27.74 23.53
N LEU A 10 4.63 26.58 23.08
CA LEU A 10 3.82 25.37 22.97
C LEU A 10 3.44 24.85 24.36
N LEU A 11 4.42 24.79 25.27
CA LEU A 11 4.21 24.37 26.67
C LEU A 11 3.26 25.32 27.41
N ALA A 12 3.44 26.64 27.26
CA ALA A 12 2.54 27.64 27.84
C ALA A 12 1.10 27.56 27.28
N SER A 13 0.93 26.99 26.08
CA SER A 13 -0.41 26.74 25.53
C SER A 13 -1.03 25.47 26.09
N ALA A 14 -0.24 24.41 26.30
CA ALA A 14 -0.69 23.17 26.94
C ALA A 14 -1.11 23.39 28.40
N GLU A 15 -0.34 24.16 29.17
CA GLU A 15 -0.66 24.52 30.57
C GLU A 15 -2.00 25.26 30.69
N ARG A 16 -2.33 26.13 29.72
CA ARG A 16 -3.62 26.85 29.69
C ARG A 16 -4.82 25.93 29.45
N MET A 17 -4.60 24.71 28.96
CA MET A 17 -5.65 23.72 28.67
C MET A 17 -5.88 22.71 29.80
N GLY A 18 -5.17 22.83 30.94
CA GLY A 18 -5.29 21.96 32.12
C GLY A 18 -4.00 21.19 32.44
N GLU A 19 -4.01 20.42 33.53
CA GLU A 19 -2.90 19.51 33.86
C GLU A 19 -2.88 18.33 32.88
N HIS A 20 -1.96 18.40 31.91
CA HIS A 20 -1.66 17.30 31.00
C HIS A 20 -0.17 16.99 31.07
N GLU A 21 0.21 15.81 31.55
CA GLU A 21 1.57 15.31 31.38
C GLU A 21 1.77 14.93 29.91
N VAL A 22 2.35 15.85 29.12
CA VAL A 22 2.76 15.56 27.75
C VAL A 22 4.21 15.13 27.78
N THR A 23 4.45 13.81 27.86
CA THR A 23 5.77 13.23 27.57
C THR A 23 6.04 13.33 26.08
N PHE A 24 6.90 14.28 25.69
CA PHE A 24 7.43 14.35 24.34
C PHE A 24 8.81 13.69 24.33
N GLU A 25 8.99 12.68 23.48
CA GLU A 25 10.30 12.11 23.20
C GLU A 25 10.71 12.47 21.79
N LEU A 26 11.81 13.21 21.67
CA LEU A 26 12.43 13.47 20.37
C LEU A 26 13.28 12.25 20.01
N THR A 27 12.67 11.25 19.36
CA THR A 27 13.42 10.11 18.83
C THR A 27 14.29 10.62 17.68
N ARG A 28 15.60 10.60 17.86
CA ARG A 28 16.55 10.95 16.79
C ARG A 28 16.47 9.85 15.74
N GLY A 29 15.86 10.13 14.60
CA GLY A 29 15.92 9.24 13.43
C GLY A 29 17.38 8.94 13.09
N SER A 30 17.68 7.72 12.66
CA SER A 30 19.06 7.37 12.32
C SER A 30 19.47 8.10 11.04
N GLU A 31 20.70 8.63 11.02
CA GLU A 31 21.28 9.29 9.83
C GLU A 31 21.29 8.32 8.62
N ASP A 32 21.41 7.02 8.91
CA ASP A 32 21.32 5.93 7.94
C ASP A 32 19.92 5.78 7.33
N GLU A 33 18.84 5.90 8.11
CA GLU A 33 17.47 5.86 7.58
C GLU A 33 17.19 7.05 6.65
N PHE A 34 17.62 8.24 7.05
CA PHE A 34 17.45 9.44 6.23
C PHE A 34 18.21 9.32 4.90
N THR A 35 19.46 8.85 4.94
CA THR A 35 20.28 8.63 3.75
C THR A 35 19.69 7.55 2.85
N THR A 36 19.21 6.46 3.45
CA THR A 36 18.52 5.37 2.74
C THR A 36 17.29 5.89 2.00
N ASP A 37 16.47 6.71 2.67
CA ASP A 37 15.28 7.31 2.07
C ASP A 37 15.63 8.27 0.93
N GLN A 38 16.65 9.11 1.12
CA GLN A 38 17.10 10.01 0.06
C GLN A 38 17.49 9.24 -1.20
N ILE A 39 18.26 8.16 -1.09
CA ILE A 39 18.71 7.36 -2.23
C ILE A 39 17.53 6.58 -2.84
N LEU A 40 16.69 5.94 -2.04
CA LEU A 40 15.55 5.17 -2.53
C LEU A 40 14.49 6.06 -3.19
N SER A 41 14.38 7.33 -2.82
CA SER A 41 13.49 8.30 -3.47
C SER A 41 13.99 8.76 -4.85
N SER A 42 15.26 8.53 -5.16
CA SER A 42 15.91 8.99 -6.38
C SER A 42 15.58 8.12 -7.61
N THR A 43 15.82 8.69 -8.79
CA THR A 43 15.74 7.99 -10.08
C THR A 43 16.89 6.99 -10.28
N ALA A 44 18.02 7.16 -9.59
CA ALA A 44 19.19 6.28 -9.65
C ALA A 44 19.03 4.97 -8.87
N GLY A 45 18.28 5.01 -7.77
CA GLY A 45 18.07 3.89 -6.87
C GLY A 45 19.32 3.47 -6.08
N LEU A 46 19.11 2.51 -5.19
CA LEU A 46 20.09 1.92 -4.28
C LEU A 46 20.51 0.55 -4.80
N ASP A 47 21.81 0.27 -4.84
CA ASP A 47 22.31 -1.09 -5.07
C ASP A 47 21.94 -1.98 -3.89
N ILE A 48 21.37 -3.16 -4.17
CA ILE A 48 20.92 -4.09 -3.13
C ILE A 48 21.32 -5.53 -3.48
N THR A 49 21.51 -6.36 -2.46
CA THR A 49 21.57 -7.81 -2.60
C THR A 49 20.19 -8.41 -2.37
N ILE A 50 20.08 -9.72 -2.62
CA ILE A 50 18.79 -10.37 -2.44
C ILE A 50 18.48 -10.71 -0.99
N GLU A 51 19.51 -10.97 -0.20
CA GLU A 51 19.41 -11.27 1.23
C GLU A 51 18.84 -10.09 2.01
N GLU A 52 18.96 -8.88 1.46
CA GLU A 52 18.40 -7.65 2.01
C GLU A 52 16.91 -7.45 1.71
N LEU A 53 16.31 -8.29 0.85
CA LEU A 53 14.90 -8.20 0.50
C LEU A 53 14.03 -9.05 1.41
N GLU A 54 12.98 -8.41 1.92
CA GLU A 54 11.90 -9.05 2.66
C GLU A 54 10.77 -9.40 1.67
N LEU A 55 10.26 -10.64 1.72
CA LEU A 55 9.30 -11.17 0.73
C LEU A 55 7.97 -11.66 1.34
N ASP A 56 7.81 -11.51 2.66
CA ASP A 56 6.64 -12.00 3.41
C ASP A 56 5.32 -11.36 2.96
N HIS A 57 5.38 -10.14 2.46
CA HIS A 57 4.23 -9.35 2.05
C HIS A 57 3.80 -9.64 0.60
N GLY A 58 4.54 -10.47 -0.15
CA GLY A 58 4.30 -10.77 -1.57
C GLY A 58 4.72 -9.65 -2.54
N VAL A 59 4.80 -8.41 -2.07
CA VAL A 59 5.47 -7.30 -2.73
C VAL A 59 6.90 -7.16 -2.21
N LEU A 60 7.76 -6.45 -2.94
CA LEU A 60 9.17 -6.30 -2.59
C LEU A 60 9.34 -5.26 -1.48
N SER A 61 10.11 -5.60 -0.44
CA SER A 61 10.46 -4.66 0.61
C SER A 61 11.91 -4.71 1.04
N PHE A 62 12.39 -3.59 1.54
CA PHE A 62 13.74 -3.37 2.03
C PHE A 62 13.68 -2.47 3.26
N LYS A 63 14.20 -2.94 4.40
CA LYS A 63 14.21 -2.21 5.67
C LYS A 63 12.83 -1.62 6.01
N GLY A 64 11.80 -2.45 5.94
CA GLY A 64 10.41 -2.07 6.26
C GLY A 64 9.73 -1.10 5.28
N ARG A 65 10.34 -0.82 4.12
CA ARG A 65 9.78 0.04 3.05
C ARG A 65 9.41 -0.79 1.84
N GLN A 66 8.29 -0.47 1.21
CA GLN A 66 7.96 -1.01 -0.09
C GLN A 66 8.88 -0.43 -1.17
N VAL A 67 9.51 -1.30 -1.97
CA VAL A 67 10.42 -0.90 -3.04
C VAL A 67 10.06 -1.53 -4.38
N LEU A 68 10.60 -0.95 -5.43
CA LEU A 68 10.59 -1.43 -6.81
C LEU A 68 12.02 -1.81 -7.19
N LEU A 69 12.18 -2.81 -8.05
CA LEU A 69 13.48 -3.18 -8.60
C LEU A 69 13.56 -2.91 -10.08
N PHE A 70 14.66 -2.35 -10.55
CA PHE A 70 14.91 -2.13 -11.97
C PHE A 70 16.37 -2.41 -12.32
N ILE A 71 16.64 -2.67 -13.60
CA ILE A 71 18.00 -2.81 -14.13
C ILE A 71 18.32 -1.52 -14.89
N PRO A 72 19.28 -0.71 -14.43
CA PRO A 72 19.64 0.55 -15.10
C PRO A 72 20.30 0.30 -16.46
N ASP A 73 21.05 -0.79 -16.61
CA ASP A 73 21.74 -1.15 -17.85
C ASP A 73 20.78 -1.65 -18.96
N GLN A 74 20.57 -0.82 -19.99
CA GLN A 74 19.77 -1.10 -21.20
C GLN A 74 20.60 -1.73 -22.35
N VAL A 75 21.90 -1.95 -22.14
CA VAL A 75 22.83 -2.51 -23.12
C VAL A 75 22.82 -1.70 -24.43
N PHE A 76 22.48 -2.30 -25.58
CA PHE A 76 22.59 -1.69 -26.92
C PHE A 76 21.35 -0.89 -27.38
N ASN A 77 20.31 -0.77 -26.56
CA ASN A 77 19.06 -0.11 -26.96
C ASN A 77 18.87 1.27 -26.32
N ILE A 78 19.91 1.84 -25.71
CA ILE A 78 19.76 3.05 -24.89
C ILE A 78 19.18 4.24 -25.68
N GLU A 79 19.60 4.46 -26.94
CA GLU A 79 19.11 5.59 -27.74
C GLU A 79 17.62 5.48 -28.07
N THR A 80 17.15 4.29 -28.47
CA THR A 80 15.72 4.05 -28.77
C THR A 80 14.84 3.99 -27.52
N VAL A 81 15.43 3.63 -26.38
CA VAL A 81 14.75 3.67 -25.08
C VAL A 81 14.61 5.11 -24.59
N LEU A 82 15.64 5.94 -24.75
CA LEU A 82 15.59 7.36 -24.39
C LEU A 82 14.70 8.19 -25.32
N SER A 83 14.61 7.84 -26.62
CA SER A 83 13.69 8.50 -27.55
C SER A 83 12.22 8.06 -27.37
N GLY A 84 11.98 6.98 -26.63
CA GLY A 84 10.65 6.40 -26.41
C GLY A 84 10.14 5.53 -27.57
N GLU A 85 10.96 5.28 -28.59
CA GLU A 85 10.63 4.38 -29.71
C GLU A 85 10.48 2.92 -29.26
N ARG A 86 11.22 2.52 -28.21
CA ARG A 86 11.19 1.17 -27.66
C ARG A 86 11.05 1.20 -26.14
N ASP A 87 10.23 0.31 -25.61
CA ASP A 87 10.19 0.10 -24.17
C ASP A 87 11.53 -0.46 -23.65
N GLY A 88 12.10 0.19 -22.64
CA GLY A 88 13.26 -0.33 -21.90
C GLY A 88 12.95 -1.58 -21.05
N ASN A 89 13.95 -2.00 -20.28
CA ASN A 89 13.79 -3.04 -19.25
C ASN A 89 12.59 -2.73 -18.34
N LYS A 90 11.88 -3.76 -17.92
CA LYS A 90 10.70 -3.59 -17.06
C LYS A 90 11.11 -3.54 -15.60
N PHE A 91 10.46 -2.71 -14.80
CA PHE A 91 10.65 -2.71 -13.35
C PHE A 91 9.77 -3.77 -12.68
N HIS A 92 10.18 -4.23 -11.50
CA HIS A 92 9.54 -5.28 -10.73
C HIS A 92 8.99 -4.74 -9.42
N VAL A 93 7.83 -5.26 -9.03
CA VAL A 93 7.11 -4.84 -7.82
C VAL A 93 6.82 -6.00 -6.86
N ALA A 94 7.13 -7.22 -7.29
CA ALA A 94 6.87 -8.46 -6.57
C ALA A 94 7.88 -9.54 -6.99
N ASP A 95 8.03 -10.58 -6.17
CA ASP A 95 8.98 -11.67 -6.39
C ASP A 95 8.54 -12.67 -7.46
N CYS A 96 8.45 -12.19 -8.70
CA CYS A 96 7.93 -12.95 -9.82
C CYS A 96 8.96 -13.94 -10.40
N VAL A 97 8.47 -14.85 -11.25
CA VAL A 97 9.28 -15.84 -11.99
C VAL A 97 10.49 -15.27 -12.74
N THR A 98 10.45 -13.99 -13.13
CA THR A 98 11.61 -13.34 -13.77
C THR A 98 12.73 -13.09 -12.76
N LEU A 99 12.41 -12.59 -11.55
CA LEU A 99 13.42 -12.39 -10.50
C LEU A 99 13.99 -13.73 -10.04
N GLU A 100 13.14 -14.76 -9.95
CA GLU A 100 13.57 -16.13 -9.67
C GLU A 100 14.56 -16.65 -10.71
N LYS A 101 14.29 -16.42 -12.01
CA LYS A 101 15.22 -16.76 -13.08
C LYS A 101 16.54 -15.97 -12.95
N MET A 102 16.46 -14.67 -12.65
CA MET A 102 17.64 -13.81 -12.52
C MET A 102 18.53 -14.21 -11.33
N ARG A 103 17.94 -14.66 -10.21
CA ARG A 103 18.65 -15.31 -9.11
C ARG A 103 19.38 -16.57 -9.55
N LYS A 104 18.66 -17.51 -10.19
CA LYS A 104 19.21 -18.79 -10.63
C LYS A 104 20.38 -18.62 -11.61
N MET A 105 20.36 -17.55 -12.39
CA MET A 105 21.44 -17.19 -13.32
C MET A 105 22.57 -16.36 -12.69
N GLN A 106 22.52 -16.07 -11.38
CA GLN A 106 23.47 -15.20 -10.67
C GLN A 106 23.57 -13.78 -11.28
N ARG A 107 22.46 -13.25 -11.79
CA ARG A 107 22.37 -11.91 -12.41
C ARG A 107 21.57 -10.92 -11.56
N PHE A 108 21.28 -11.27 -10.30
CA PHE A 108 20.48 -10.43 -9.42
C PHE A 108 21.19 -9.13 -9.03
N SER A 109 22.52 -9.14 -8.93
CA SER A 109 23.37 -7.97 -8.60
C SER A 109 23.24 -6.80 -9.59
N ARG A 110 22.50 -6.96 -10.69
CA ARG A 110 22.21 -5.89 -11.66
C ARG A 110 21.00 -5.03 -11.26
N TYR A 111 20.25 -5.43 -10.24
CA TYR A 111 19.05 -4.72 -9.81
C TYR A 111 19.38 -3.62 -8.82
N LYS A 112 18.69 -2.50 -8.97
CA LYS A 112 18.64 -1.41 -8.00
C LYS A 112 17.24 -1.26 -7.42
N ALA A 113 17.17 -0.92 -6.14
CA ALA A 113 15.94 -0.64 -5.41
C ALA A 113 15.60 0.85 -5.44
N THR A 114 14.32 1.17 -5.59
CA THR A 114 13.81 2.54 -5.51
C THR A 114 12.35 2.50 -5.09
N TYR A 115 11.86 3.52 -4.41
CA TYR A 115 10.42 3.76 -4.27
C TYR A 115 9.98 5.03 -5.02
N ASN A 116 10.84 5.55 -5.89
CA ASN A 116 10.59 6.76 -6.66
C ASN A 116 9.21 6.72 -7.32
N LEU A 117 8.48 7.80 -7.09
CA LEU A 117 7.08 7.96 -7.43
C LEU A 117 6.87 8.59 -8.81
N SER A 118 7.92 9.21 -9.37
CA SER A 118 7.85 9.90 -10.66
C SER A 118 7.65 8.96 -11.85
N GLY A 119 7.93 7.66 -11.69
CA GLY A 119 7.94 6.69 -12.79
C GLY A 119 9.13 6.80 -13.73
N LYS A 120 10.04 7.76 -13.50
CA LYS A 120 11.29 7.91 -14.24
C LYS A 120 12.41 7.15 -13.55
N PHE A 121 13.25 6.51 -14.33
CA PHE A 121 14.39 5.76 -13.85
C PHE A 121 15.62 6.23 -14.58
N GLU A 122 16.70 6.43 -13.83
CA GLU A 122 18.00 6.72 -14.38
C GLU A 122 18.58 5.42 -14.96
N VAL A 123 18.80 5.39 -16.26
CA VAL A 123 19.31 4.24 -16.98
C VAL A 123 20.58 4.61 -17.74
N TYR A 124 21.35 3.60 -18.09
CA TYR A 124 22.53 3.77 -18.93
C TYR A 124 22.66 2.63 -19.94
N GLY A 125 23.52 2.83 -20.94
CA GLY A 125 23.88 1.81 -21.90
C GLY A 125 24.91 2.34 -22.89
N THR A 126 25.06 1.62 -24.00
CA THR A 126 26.03 1.93 -25.05
C THR A 126 25.29 2.30 -26.32
N ALA A 127 25.61 3.45 -26.89
CA ALA A 127 25.08 3.93 -28.16
C ALA A 127 25.59 3.11 -29.35
N HIS A 128 25.04 3.36 -30.54
CA HIS A 128 25.51 2.70 -31.77
C HIS A 128 26.99 3.01 -32.08
N ASP A 129 27.50 4.18 -31.73
CA ASP A 129 28.91 4.58 -31.91
C ASP A 129 29.83 4.17 -30.75
N SER A 130 29.37 3.24 -29.89
CA SER A 130 30.09 2.74 -28.72
C SER A 130 30.31 3.75 -27.58
N ARG A 131 29.71 4.95 -27.64
CA ARG A 131 29.77 5.90 -26.51
C ARG A 131 28.83 5.48 -25.37
N PRO A 132 29.23 5.62 -24.09
CA PRO A 132 28.31 5.44 -22.97
C PRO A 132 27.29 6.58 -22.95
N ILE A 133 26.01 6.23 -22.79
CA ILE A 133 24.91 7.18 -22.64
C ILE A 133 24.18 6.91 -21.33
N LYS A 134 23.74 7.98 -20.69
CA LYS A 134 22.93 7.97 -19.48
C LYS A 134 21.76 8.94 -19.62
N GLY A 135 20.60 8.60 -19.06
CA GLY A 135 19.43 9.48 -19.08
C GLY A 135 18.29 8.94 -18.22
N GLU A 136 17.22 9.72 -18.10
CA GLU A 136 16.01 9.31 -17.39
C GLU A 136 14.90 8.91 -18.36
N VAL A 137 14.25 7.79 -18.08
CA VAL A 137 13.17 7.24 -18.93
C VAL A 137 12.09 6.61 -18.06
N GLU A 138 10.85 6.68 -18.54
CA GLU A 138 9.74 5.94 -17.97
C GLU A 138 9.84 4.46 -18.32
N LEU A 139 9.99 3.61 -17.31
CA LEU A 139 9.96 2.16 -17.48
C LEU A 139 8.55 1.64 -17.21
N LYS A 140 8.16 0.56 -17.89
CA LYS A 140 6.89 -0.12 -17.64
C LYS A 140 7.05 -1.24 -16.61
N VAL A 141 5.96 -1.57 -15.91
CA VAL A 141 5.93 -2.67 -14.95
C VAL A 141 6.17 -4.03 -15.63
N CYS A 142 6.68 -5.01 -14.88
CA CYS A 142 6.80 -6.38 -15.35
C CYS A 142 5.43 -7.10 -15.33
N LYS A 143 4.99 -7.62 -16.48
CA LYS A 143 3.74 -8.41 -16.60
C LYS A 143 3.73 -9.67 -15.72
N ASN A 144 4.90 -10.24 -15.42
CA ASN A 144 5.00 -11.39 -14.52
C ASN A 144 4.76 -11.00 -13.06
N CYS A 145 5.07 -9.77 -12.65
CA CYS A 145 4.70 -9.25 -11.33
C CYS A 145 3.17 -9.06 -11.24
N LEU A 146 2.56 -8.45 -12.26
CA LEU A 146 1.10 -8.29 -12.30
C LEU A 146 0.37 -9.63 -12.22
N ARG A 147 0.87 -10.63 -12.94
CA ARG A 147 0.35 -12.01 -12.85
C ARG A 147 0.56 -12.60 -11.47
N TYR A 148 1.77 -12.52 -10.91
CA TYR A 148 2.10 -13.09 -9.60
C TYR A 148 1.22 -12.53 -8.48
N LEU A 149 0.91 -11.24 -8.50
CA LEU A 149 0.04 -10.60 -7.51
C LEU A 149 -1.46 -10.79 -7.80
N ASN A 150 -1.81 -11.34 -8.97
CA ASN A 150 -3.15 -11.21 -9.55
C ASN A 150 -3.68 -9.76 -9.48
N TYR A 151 -2.81 -8.77 -9.76
CA TYR A 151 -3.08 -7.35 -9.54
C TYR A 151 -4.34 -6.92 -10.29
N LYS A 152 -5.37 -6.43 -9.59
CA LYS A 152 -6.68 -6.09 -10.18
C LYS A 152 -7.28 -7.21 -11.05
N GLY A 153 -7.02 -8.47 -10.72
CA GLY A 153 -7.48 -9.62 -11.50
C GLY A 153 -6.64 -9.96 -12.72
N TYR A 154 -5.41 -9.44 -12.87
CA TYR A 154 -4.57 -9.66 -14.06
C TYR A 154 -4.37 -11.14 -14.44
N GLN A 155 -4.36 -12.05 -13.46
CA GLN A 155 -4.30 -13.50 -13.68
C GLN A 155 -5.69 -14.13 -13.86
N SER A 156 -6.66 -13.76 -13.00
CA SER A 156 -7.99 -14.37 -12.94
C SER A 156 -8.97 -13.91 -14.03
N ASP A 157 -8.78 -12.69 -14.54
CA ASP A 157 -9.63 -12.10 -15.57
C ASP A 157 -9.09 -12.46 -16.96
N ALA A 158 -9.90 -13.17 -17.74
CA ALA A 158 -9.40 -13.87 -18.94
C ALA A 158 -9.22 -12.96 -20.16
N SER A 159 -9.87 -11.79 -20.22
CA SER A 159 -9.90 -11.00 -21.45
C SER A 159 -8.56 -10.31 -21.71
N THR A 160 -8.03 -10.46 -22.92
CA THR A 160 -6.81 -9.77 -23.39
C THR A 160 -6.94 -8.26 -23.27
N LYS A 161 -8.16 -7.73 -23.47
CA LYS A 161 -8.47 -6.30 -23.32
C LYS A 161 -8.27 -5.82 -21.89
N THR A 162 -8.84 -6.52 -20.91
CA THR A 162 -8.71 -6.20 -19.48
C THR A 162 -7.24 -6.24 -19.04
N LYS A 163 -6.49 -7.27 -19.45
CA LYS A 163 -5.05 -7.36 -19.14
C LYS A 163 -4.25 -6.20 -19.74
N SER A 164 -4.56 -5.84 -20.98
CA SER A 164 -3.90 -4.71 -21.65
C SER A 164 -4.21 -3.38 -20.96
N GLN A 165 -5.46 -3.20 -20.54
CA GLN A 165 -5.87 -2.03 -19.77
C GLN A 165 -5.13 -1.93 -18.43
N ILE A 166 -5.14 -2.99 -17.62
CA ILE A 166 -4.42 -3.02 -16.33
C ILE A 166 -2.92 -2.74 -16.52
N TYR A 167 -2.32 -3.28 -17.59
CA TYR A 167 -0.91 -3.07 -17.90
C TYR A 167 -0.58 -1.62 -18.27
N ASN A 168 -1.38 -1.02 -19.15
CA ASN A 168 -1.14 0.31 -19.67
C ASN A 168 -1.51 1.41 -18.66
N GLU A 169 -2.48 1.16 -17.79
CA GLU A 169 -2.93 2.10 -16.74
C GLU A 169 -2.21 1.88 -15.39
N PHE A 170 -1.16 1.04 -15.35
CA PHE A 170 -0.41 0.81 -14.12
C PHE A 170 0.25 2.11 -13.63
N ASN A 171 -0.03 2.47 -12.37
CA ASN A 171 0.52 3.65 -11.73
C ASN A 171 1.27 3.25 -10.45
N ILE A 172 2.55 3.64 -10.36
CA ILE A 172 3.41 3.34 -9.19
C ILE A 172 2.82 3.91 -7.91
N GLY A 173 2.35 5.16 -7.93
CA GLY A 173 1.79 5.83 -6.77
C GLY A 173 0.56 5.10 -6.20
N GLY A 174 -0.35 4.71 -7.09
CA GLY A 174 -1.54 3.92 -6.73
C GLY A 174 -1.18 2.52 -6.24
N PHE A 175 -0.21 1.86 -6.87
CA PHE A 175 0.30 0.56 -6.44
C PHE A 175 0.90 0.63 -5.03
N LEU A 176 1.82 1.55 -4.76
CA LEU A 176 2.46 1.63 -3.44
C LEU A 176 1.46 1.95 -2.32
N SER A 177 0.44 2.73 -2.62
CA SER A 177 -0.63 3.04 -1.67
C SER A 177 -1.60 1.87 -1.44
N GLU A 178 -1.78 0.99 -2.42
CA GLU A 178 -2.62 -0.20 -2.29
C GLU A 178 -2.06 -1.21 -1.30
N TYR A 179 -0.73 -1.27 -1.16
CA TYR A 179 -0.03 -2.16 -0.24
C TYR A 179 0.53 -1.42 0.99
N SER A 180 0.15 -0.16 1.22
CA SER A 180 0.75 0.66 2.28
C SER A 180 0.51 0.12 3.68
N THR A 181 -0.58 -0.60 3.89
CA THR A 181 -0.95 -1.25 5.16
C THR A 181 -0.05 -2.42 5.53
N LEU A 182 0.87 -2.83 4.64
CA LEU A 182 1.86 -3.87 4.91
C LEU A 182 3.18 -3.32 5.47
N PHE A 183 3.34 -1.99 5.54
CA PHE A 183 4.61 -1.34 5.84
C PHE A 183 4.49 -0.29 6.94
N ASN A 184 5.51 -0.23 7.80
CA ASN A 184 5.58 0.74 8.89
C ASN A 184 6.18 2.08 8.46
N ALA A 185 7.09 2.05 7.47
CA ALA A 185 7.77 3.22 6.95
C ALA A 185 7.42 3.44 5.49
N MET A 186 6.98 4.66 5.17
CA MET A 186 6.73 5.07 3.80
C MET A 186 7.17 6.52 3.62
N PRO A 187 7.87 6.83 2.53
CA PRO A 187 8.40 8.16 2.28
C PRO A 187 7.31 9.23 2.28
N GLU A 188 7.64 10.41 2.80
CA GLU A 188 6.78 11.59 2.73
C GLU A 188 6.46 11.92 1.28
N ARG A 189 5.16 12.03 0.97
CA ARG A 189 4.69 12.42 -0.35
C ARG A 189 4.51 13.93 -0.41
N ALA A 190 5.59 14.67 -0.62
CA ALA A 190 5.49 16.07 -1.04
C ALA A 190 4.93 16.19 -2.48
N ALA A 191 4.99 15.13 -3.29
CA ALA A 191 4.71 15.17 -4.73
C ALA A 191 3.28 14.74 -5.16
N PHE A 192 2.44 14.23 -4.26
CA PHE A 192 1.06 13.79 -4.58
C PHE A 192 -0.03 14.69 -4.01
N VAL A 193 0.32 15.89 -3.55
CA VAL A 193 -0.68 16.92 -3.32
C VAL A 193 -1.25 17.27 -4.69
N GLU A 194 -2.41 16.70 -5.01
CA GLU A 194 -3.20 17.07 -6.18
C GLU A 194 -3.28 18.60 -6.24
N LYS A 195 -2.56 19.19 -7.21
CA LYS A 195 -2.50 20.63 -7.45
C LYS A 195 -3.87 21.11 -7.92
N GLY A 196 -4.70 21.43 -6.94
CA GLY A 196 -6.02 22.04 -7.06
C GLY A 196 -6.37 22.47 -5.65
N GLY A 197 -6.14 23.75 -5.36
CA GLY A 197 -6.37 24.31 -4.03
C GLY A 197 -7.84 24.13 -3.67
N TYR A 198 -8.07 23.51 -2.51
CA TYR A 198 -9.35 23.59 -1.81
C TYR A 198 -9.73 25.06 -1.61
N SER A 199 -11.02 25.33 -1.41
CA SER A 199 -11.45 26.64 -0.92
C SER A 199 -10.83 26.90 0.46
N GLU A 200 -10.63 28.18 0.80
CA GLU A 200 -9.99 28.58 2.07
C GLU A 200 -10.77 28.06 3.31
N ASP A 201 -12.09 27.92 3.17
CA ASP A 201 -13.04 27.43 4.18
C ASP A 201 -13.24 25.90 4.19
N TRP A 202 -12.44 25.14 3.43
CA TRP A 202 -12.63 23.68 3.30
C TRP A 202 -12.62 22.92 4.63
N LYS A 203 -11.78 23.35 5.58
CA LYS A 203 -11.76 22.74 6.93
C LYS A 203 -13.13 22.82 7.60
N ASP A 204 -13.79 23.96 7.49
CA ASP A 204 -15.11 24.19 8.10
C ASP A 204 -16.21 23.48 7.33
N ILE A 205 -16.16 23.50 5.99
CA ILE A 205 -17.10 22.76 5.14
C ILE A 205 -17.03 21.27 5.42
N SER A 206 -15.83 20.68 5.41
CA SER A 206 -15.62 19.27 5.68
C SER A 206 -16.04 18.89 7.10
N SER A 207 -15.77 19.75 8.09
CA SER A 207 -16.21 19.53 9.47
C SER A 207 -17.73 19.53 9.58
N ARG A 208 -18.41 20.57 9.05
CA ARG A 208 -19.87 20.70 9.08
C ARG A 208 -20.56 19.54 8.36
N TYR A 209 -20.08 19.16 7.18
CA TYR A 209 -20.66 18.04 6.44
C TYR A 209 -20.51 16.70 7.19
N ARG A 210 -19.35 16.44 7.80
CA ARG A 210 -19.17 15.22 8.62
C ARG A 210 -20.07 15.22 9.85
N GLN A 211 -20.29 16.38 10.47
CA GLN A 211 -21.24 16.53 11.57
C GLN A 211 -22.69 16.33 11.12
N SER A 212 -23.09 16.82 9.93
CA SER A 212 -24.48 16.69 9.45
C SER A 212 -24.88 15.24 9.16
N VAL A 213 -23.91 14.36 8.91
CA VAL A 213 -24.11 12.91 8.75
C VAL A 213 -23.74 12.11 10.01
N ASN A 214 -23.66 12.76 11.18
CA ASN A 214 -23.35 12.16 12.48
C ASN A 214 -22.05 11.37 12.53
N PHE A 215 -21.06 11.76 11.72
CA PHE A 215 -19.79 11.04 11.56
C PHE A 215 -19.93 9.59 11.07
N ASN A 216 -21.06 9.22 10.47
CA ASN A 216 -21.22 7.92 9.83
C ASN A 216 -20.56 7.92 8.45
N CYS A 217 -19.84 6.83 8.13
CA CYS A 217 -19.38 6.58 6.78
C CYS A 217 -20.58 6.28 5.87
N GLU A 218 -20.84 7.11 4.87
CA GLU A 218 -21.96 6.93 3.93
C GLU A 218 -21.78 5.74 2.97
N SER A 219 -20.65 5.04 3.01
CA SER A 219 -20.42 3.82 2.22
C SER A 219 -20.57 2.52 3.01
N CYS A 220 -20.11 2.46 4.26
CA CYS A 220 -20.16 1.23 5.06
C CYS A 220 -20.91 1.39 6.39
N GLN A 221 -21.49 2.58 6.62
CA GLN A 221 -22.32 2.95 7.77
C GLN A 221 -21.61 2.97 9.13
N VAL A 222 -20.31 2.68 9.18
CA VAL A 222 -19.55 2.71 10.45
C VAL A 222 -19.61 4.12 11.05
N ASP A 223 -20.04 4.18 12.30
CA ASP A 223 -20.01 5.36 13.14
C ASP A 223 -18.58 5.61 13.60
N LEU A 224 -18.08 6.82 13.35
CA LEU A 224 -16.76 7.30 13.71
C LEU A 224 -16.83 8.56 14.59
N GLY A 225 -17.92 8.79 15.30
CA GLY A 225 -18.08 9.94 16.21
C GLY A 225 -17.02 9.97 17.32
N ALA A 226 -16.59 8.80 17.80
CA ALA A 226 -15.48 8.67 18.75
C ALA A 226 -14.09 8.82 18.11
N ASP A 227 -13.97 8.60 16.80
CA ASP A 227 -12.73 8.68 16.04
C ASP A 227 -12.87 9.53 14.75
N PRO A 228 -13.24 10.83 14.82
CA PRO A 228 -13.52 11.64 13.63
C PRO A 228 -12.34 11.78 12.66
N ARG A 229 -11.11 11.53 13.14
CA ARG A 229 -9.88 11.48 12.33
C ARG A 229 -9.92 10.41 11.24
N LEU A 230 -10.76 9.38 11.39
CA LEU A 230 -10.91 8.27 10.45
C LEU A 230 -11.96 8.54 9.37
N LEU A 231 -12.66 9.68 9.43
CA LEU A 231 -13.72 10.05 8.48
C LEU A 231 -13.30 11.28 7.68
N HIS A 232 -13.34 11.15 6.37
CA HIS A 232 -13.00 12.21 5.42
C HIS A 232 -14.21 12.64 4.60
N THR A 233 -14.18 13.86 4.08
CA THR A 233 -15.13 14.31 3.06
C THR A 233 -14.52 14.09 1.67
N HIS A 234 -15.27 13.46 0.78
CA HIS A 234 -14.92 13.17 -0.61
C HIS A 234 -15.81 13.98 -1.56
N HIS A 235 -15.21 14.68 -2.52
CA HIS A 235 -15.93 15.31 -3.63
C HIS A 235 -16.26 14.27 -4.70
N ILE A 236 -17.56 14.01 -4.91
CA ILE A 236 -18.06 12.94 -5.79
C ILE A 236 -17.65 13.20 -7.25
N ASN A 237 -17.76 14.43 -7.72
CA ASN A 237 -17.38 14.81 -9.09
C ASN A 237 -15.88 15.10 -9.28
N GLY A 238 -15.07 14.99 -8.22
CA GLY A 238 -13.63 15.30 -8.24
C GLY A 238 -13.29 16.79 -8.31
N ASN A 239 -14.27 17.69 -8.38
CA ASN A 239 -14.05 19.14 -8.33
C ASN A 239 -14.01 19.63 -6.87
N LYS A 240 -12.80 19.88 -6.37
CA LYS A 240 -12.53 20.32 -4.98
C LYS A 240 -13.12 21.67 -4.59
N ARG A 241 -13.61 22.44 -5.55
CA ARG A 241 -14.26 23.74 -5.32
C ARG A 241 -15.78 23.65 -5.32
N ASP A 242 -16.32 22.52 -5.76
CA ASP A 242 -17.75 22.28 -5.75
C ASP A 242 -18.17 21.74 -4.38
N ASN A 243 -18.45 22.66 -3.47
CA ASN A 243 -18.75 22.36 -2.07
C ASN A 243 -20.25 22.22 -1.79
N ARG A 244 -21.08 22.03 -2.83
CA ARG A 244 -22.50 21.74 -2.62
C ARG A 244 -22.63 20.39 -1.93
N GLU A 245 -23.54 20.28 -0.96
CA GLU A 245 -23.70 19.08 -0.14
C GLU A 245 -23.98 17.82 -0.96
N ASP A 246 -24.73 17.94 -2.06
CA ASP A 246 -25.03 16.88 -3.02
C ASP A 246 -23.79 16.38 -3.80
N ASN A 247 -22.68 17.12 -3.77
CA ASN A 247 -21.39 16.71 -4.30
C ASN A 247 -20.42 16.19 -3.22
N LEU A 248 -20.78 16.24 -1.95
CA LEU A 248 -19.95 15.77 -0.85
C LEU A 248 -20.39 14.37 -0.41
N LYS A 249 -19.43 13.61 0.12
CA LYS A 249 -19.69 12.30 0.72
C LYS A 249 -18.73 12.03 1.87
N ALA A 250 -19.24 11.64 3.02
CA ALA A 250 -18.43 11.27 4.17
C ALA A 250 -18.04 9.81 4.06
N LEU A 251 -16.73 9.54 3.98
CA LEU A 251 -16.19 8.21 3.80
C LEU A 251 -15.13 7.95 4.87
N CYS A 252 -15.19 6.77 5.50
CA CYS A 252 -14.06 6.32 6.31
C CYS A 252 -12.82 6.18 5.42
N ILE A 253 -11.62 6.35 5.98
CA ILE A 253 -10.38 6.35 5.19
C ILE A 253 -10.17 5.11 4.31
N ASP A 254 -10.65 3.94 4.74
CA ASP A 254 -10.63 2.70 3.95
C ASP A 254 -11.61 2.73 2.76
N CYS A 255 -12.84 3.22 2.97
CA CYS A 255 -13.80 3.41 1.87
C CYS A 255 -13.36 4.52 0.91
N HIS A 256 -12.70 5.56 1.43
CA HIS A 256 -12.20 6.69 0.66
C HIS A 256 -11.04 6.28 -0.24
N GLN A 257 -10.06 5.52 0.27
CA GLN A 257 -8.95 4.94 -0.51
C GLN A 257 -9.43 4.04 -1.67
N LYS A 258 -10.61 3.44 -1.52
CA LYS A 258 -11.25 2.58 -2.53
C LYS A 258 -12.02 3.36 -3.59
N GLN A 259 -12.18 4.69 -3.47
CA GLN A 259 -12.80 5.52 -4.50
C GLN A 259 -11.92 5.65 -5.76
N PRO A 260 -12.53 5.86 -6.94
CA PRO A 260 -11.78 6.18 -8.16
C PRO A 260 -10.83 7.34 -7.95
N MET A 261 -9.66 7.28 -8.57
CA MET A 261 -8.58 8.28 -8.46
C MET A 261 -7.99 8.48 -7.06
N HIS A 262 -8.55 7.89 -5.99
CA HIS A 262 -8.05 8.02 -4.62
C HIS A 262 -7.15 6.85 -4.19
N GLY A 263 -6.72 6.05 -5.17
CA GLY A 263 -5.82 4.93 -4.95
C GLY A 263 -4.47 5.32 -4.34
N TYR A 264 -4.07 6.60 -4.42
CA TYR A 264 -2.87 7.14 -3.77
C TYR A 264 -3.04 7.40 -2.27
N MET A 265 -4.27 7.40 -1.75
CA MET A 265 -4.49 7.57 -0.31
C MET A 265 -3.87 6.40 0.45
N ARG A 266 -3.25 6.71 1.58
CA ARG A 266 -2.63 5.73 2.46
C ARG A 266 -3.52 5.54 3.68
N VAL A 267 -3.69 4.30 4.08
CA VAL A 267 -4.29 3.92 5.35
C VAL A 267 -3.21 3.26 6.18
N LYS A 268 -3.10 3.65 7.44
CA LYS A 268 -2.14 3.04 8.36
C LYS A 268 -2.66 1.68 8.85
N PRO A 269 -1.78 0.70 9.12
CA PRO A 269 -2.19 -0.61 9.62
C PRO A 269 -3.08 -0.51 10.88
N GLU A 270 -2.70 0.34 11.84
CA GLU A 270 -3.44 0.57 13.07
C GLU A 270 -4.84 1.15 12.85
N ASP A 271 -4.98 2.06 11.90
CA ASP A 271 -6.26 2.68 11.57
C ASP A 271 -7.19 1.70 10.86
N LYS A 272 -6.64 0.85 9.98
CA LYS A 272 -7.40 -0.23 9.33
C LYS A 272 -7.91 -1.24 10.36
N ARG A 273 -7.08 -1.60 11.34
CA ARG A 273 -7.45 -2.50 12.44
C ARG A 273 -8.56 -1.89 13.30
N LEU A 274 -8.40 -0.63 13.71
CA LEU A 274 -9.41 0.09 14.48
C LEU A 274 -10.74 0.17 13.71
N LEU A 275 -10.73 0.50 12.42
CA LEU A 275 -11.94 0.51 11.59
C LEU A 275 -12.66 -0.84 11.54
N ASN A 276 -11.93 -1.94 11.37
CA ASN A 276 -12.53 -3.26 11.34
C ASN A 276 -13.06 -3.69 12.72
N GLN A 277 -12.41 -3.29 13.80
CA GLN A 277 -12.90 -3.49 15.16
C GLN A 277 -14.22 -2.73 15.40
N LEU A 278 -14.29 -1.44 15.02
CA LEU A 278 -15.50 -0.64 15.12
C LEU A 278 -16.63 -1.23 14.27
N ARG A 279 -16.35 -1.63 13.03
CA ARG A 279 -17.32 -2.33 12.17
C ARG A 279 -17.84 -3.61 12.82
N LYS A 280 -16.97 -4.40 13.45
CA LYS A 280 -17.37 -5.63 14.14
C LYS A 280 -18.29 -5.33 15.32
N GLN A 281 -17.90 -4.38 16.18
CA GLN A 281 -18.70 -3.97 17.34
C GLN A 281 -20.08 -3.43 16.96
N GLN A 282 -20.18 -2.76 15.81
CA GLN A 282 -21.41 -2.21 15.27
C GLN A 282 -22.20 -3.21 14.39
N GLY A 283 -21.73 -4.45 14.22
CA GLY A 283 -22.41 -5.46 13.39
C GLY A 283 -22.35 -5.18 11.87
N LEU A 284 -21.37 -4.41 11.41
CA LEU A 284 -21.21 -3.96 10.02
C LEU A 284 -20.14 -4.75 9.24
N LEU A 285 -19.42 -5.67 9.90
CA LEU A 285 -18.37 -6.48 9.28
C LEU A 285 -18.97 -7.68 8.51
N ASN A 286 -19.72 -7.40 7.45
CA ASN A 286 -20.42 -8.41 6.65
C ASN A 286 -19.49 -9.07 5.62
N THR A 287 -19.53 -10.40 5.54
CA THR A 287 -18.69 -11.21 4.63
C THR A 287 -19.50 -12.32 3.94
N ASP A 288 -20.76 -12.05 3.63
CA ASP A 288 -21.71 -13.06 3.09
C ASP A 288 -21.59 -13.24 1.57
N SER A 289 -20.81 -12.38 0.92
CA SER A 289 -20.51 -12.43 -0.51
C SER A 289 -19.09 -11.96 -0.77
N TRP A 290 -18.51 -12.39 -1.90
CA TRP A 290 -17.18 -11.97 -2.34
C TRP A 290 -17.05 -10.45 -2.48
N ALA A 291 -18.12 -9.77 -2.90
CA ALA A 291 -18.15 -8.31 -3.01
C ALA A 291 -18.02 -7.64 -1.63
N GLN A 292 -18.76 -8.13 -0.62
CA GLN A 292 -18.67 -7.63 0.75
C GLN A 292 -17.33 -8.00 1.41
N THR A 293 -16.85 -9.22 1.21
CA THR A 293 -15.54 -9.65 1.72
C THR A 293 -14.43 -8.74 1.20
N ARG A 294 -14.39 -8.44 -0.12
CA ARG A 294 -13.42 -7.50 -0.69
C ARG A 294 -13.59 -6.06 -0.18
N SER A 295 -14.82 -5.61 0.05
CA SER A 295 -15.05 -4.25 0.54
C SER A 295 -14.56 -4.06 1.99
N MET A 296 -14.60 -5.11 2.80
CA MET A 296 -14.11 -5.09 4.19
C MET A 296 -12.62 -5.43 4.32
N ALA A 297 -12.12 -6.34 3.48
CA ALA A 297 -10.73 -6.77 3.51
C ALA A 297 -9.76 -5.61 3.26
N ASP A 298 -8.51 -5.85 3.65
CA ASP A 298 -7.40 -5.00 3.26
C ASP A 298 -7.23 -5.00 1.73
N LYS A 299 -6.95 -3.83 1.16
CA LYS A 299 -6.86 -3.67 -0.30
C LYS A 299 -5.71 -4.49 -0.89
N SER A 300 -4.63 -4.69 -0.14
CA SER A 300 -3.49 -5.54 -0.53
C SER A 300 -3.87 -7.00 -0.81
N LEU A 301 -5.02 -7.46 -0.28
CA LEU A 301 -5.51 -8.83 -0.42
C LEU A 301 -6.45 -9.01 -1.61
N ASP A 302 -6.79 -7.96 -2.36
CA ASP A 302 -7.74 -8.00 -3.49
C ASP A 302 -7.34 -9.06 -4.53
N GLY A 303 -6.06 -9.14 -4.88
CA GLY A 303 -5.54 -10.12 -5.82
C GLY A 303 -5.78 -11.57 -5.38
N LEU A 304 -5.53 -11.88 -4.11
CA LEU A 304 -5.79 -13.19 -3.52
C LEU A 304 -7.29 -13.50 -3.50
N LEU A 305 -8.13 -12.56 -3.06
CA LEU A 305 -9.57 -12.74 -2.98
C LEU A 305 -10.21 -12.99 -4.36
N ARG A 306 -9.79 -12.26 -5.40
CA ARG A 306 -10.23 -12.51 -6.78
C ARG A 306 -9.83 -13.89 -7.28
N TYR A 307 -8.64 -14.34 -6.92
CA TYR A 307 -8.18 -15.67 -7.30
C TYR A 307 -9.00 -16.77 -6.59
N TYR A 308 -9.22 -16.63 -5.28
CA TYR A 308 -10.01 -17.57 -4.49
C TYR A 308 -11.46 -17.64 -4.94
N GLU A 309 -12.08 -16.50 -5.28
CA GLU A 309 -13.41 -16.45 -5.91
C GLU A 309 -13.42 -17.26 -7.20
N LYS A 310 -12.44 -17.03 -8.08
CA LYS A 310 -12.36 -17.72 -9.37
C LYS A 310 -12.12 -19.23 -9.23
N LYS A 311 -11.44 -19.65 -8.17
CA LYS A 311 -11.16 -21.06 -7.85
C LYS A 311 -12.28 -21.75 -7.08
N GLY A 312 -13.33 -21.02 -6.68
CA GLY A 312 -14.43 -21.60 -5.91
C GLY A 312 -14.02 -21.99 -4.49
N ILE A 313 -13.02 -21.31 -3.91
CA ILE A 313 -12.68 -21.48 -2.50
C ILE A 313 -13.82 -20.94 -1.63
N THR A 314 -13.98 -21.46 -0.43
CA THR A 314 -14.97 -20.96 0.54
C THR A 314 -14.66 -19.51 0.95
N LEU A 315 -15.70 -18.74 1.24
CA LEU A 315 -15.56 -17.35 1.65
C LEU A 315 -14.78 -17.25 2.98
N PRO A 316 -13.67 -16.48 3.04
CA PRO A 316 -13.00 -16.24 4.29
C PRO A 316 -13.77 -15.24 5.16
N LYS A 317 -13.61 -15.38 6.48
CA LYS A 317 -13.94 -14.33 7.45
C LYS A 317 -12.85 -13.27 7.42
N VAL A 318 -13.24 -12.00 7.42
CA VAL A 318 -12.32 -10.85 7.47
C VAL A 318 -12.11 -10.43 8.91
N SER A 319 -10.88 -10.07 9.29
CA SER A 319 -10.56 -9.56 10.63
C SER A 319 -11.05 -10.49 11.76
N HIS A 320 -10.80 -11.78 11.58
CA HIS A 320 -11.21 -12.82 12.53
C HIS A 320 -10.33 -12.75 13.79
N GLU A 321 -10.95 -12.78 14.96
CA GLU A 321 -10.23 -12.71 16.23
C GLU A 321 -10.15 -14.10 16.83
N LEU A 322 -8.94 -14.52 17.21
CA LEU A 322 -8.71 -15.72 17.99
C LEU A 322 -8.75 -15.35 19.47
N LEU A 323 -9.54 -16.13 20.21
CA LEU A 323 -9.82 -15.90 21.62
C LEU A 323 -9.20 -17.03 22.45
N THR A 324 -8.65 -16.67 23.60
CA THR A 324 -8.33 -17.63 24.67
C THR A 324 -9.58 -18.05 25.44
N ALA A 325 -9.44 -19.01 26.35
CA ALA A 325 -10.54 -19.53 27.18
C ALA A 325 -11.22 -18.44 28.03
N ASP A 326 -10.47 -17.41 28.44
CA ASP A 326 -10.95 -16.22 29.17
C ASP A 326 -11.52 -15.13 28.25
N LYS A 327 -11.71 -15.40 26.96
CA LYS A 327 -12.22 -14.48 25.94
C LYS A 327 -11.32 -13.27 25.65
N THR A 328 -10.03 -13.38 25.94
CA THR A 328 -9.05 -12.38 25.55
C THR A 328 -8.64 -12.59 24.08
N VAL A 329 -8.60 -11.51 23.29
CA VAL A 329 -8.12 -11.59 21.89
C VAL A 329 -6.60 -11.73 21.90
N VAL A 330 -6.09 -12.84 21.35
CA VAL A 330 -4.65 -13.11 21.28
C VAL A 330 -4.06 -12.98 19.89
N ALA A 331 -4.90 -13.09 18.85
CA ALA A 331 -4.48 -12.84 17.48
C ALA A 331 -5.65 -12.30 16.65
N ARG A 332 -5.34 -11.46 15.66
CA ARG A 332 -6.29 -11.00 14.65
C ARG A 332 -5.81 -11.37 13.26
N LEU A 333 -6.62 -12.16 12.56
CA LEU A 333 -6.33 -12.67 11.22
C LEU A 333 -7.04 -11.83 10.18
N GLU A 334 -6.31 -11.28 9.21
CA GLU A 334 -6.93 -10.51 8.12
C GLU A 334 -7.90 -11.35 7.29
N LEU A 335 -7.57 -12.61 7.03
CA LEU A 335 -8.46 -13.60 6.42
C LEU A 335 -8.39 -14.92 7.20
N ALA A 336 -9.53 -15.53 7.47
CA ALA A 336 -9.61 -16.80 8.18
C ALA A 336 -10.64 -17.75 7.55
N TRP A 337 -10.31 -19.04 7.59
CA TRP A 337 -11.21 -20.15 7.33
C TRP A 337 -11.30 -21.00 8.61
N PRO A 338 -12.20 -20.66 9.54
CA PRO A 338 -12.26 -21.29 10.86
C PRO A 338 -12.49 -22.80 10.82
N ASP A 339 -13.29 -23.28 9.86
CA ASP A 339 -13.63 -24.71 9.74
C ASP A 339 -12.43 -25.63 9.48
N ILE A 340 -11.33 -25.06 8.97
CA ILE A 340 -10.08 -25.77 8.68
C ILE A 340 -8.87 -25.16 9.38
N GLU A 341 -9.11 -24.27 10.35
CA GLU A 341 -8.10 -23.57 11.15
C GLU A 341 -6.96 -22.98 10.30
N LYS A 342 -7.32 -22.40 9.14
CA LYS A 342 -6.37 -21.76 8.21
C LYS A 342 -6.55 -20.25 8.24
N GLY A 343 -5.45 -19.50 8.23
CA GLY A 343 -5.51 -18.05 8.23
C GLY A 343 -4.37 -17.36 7.50
N ILE A 344 -4.58 -16.08 7.19
CA ILE A 344 -3.56 -15.14 6.72
C ILE A 344 -3.51 -14.01 7.74
N ALA A 345 -2.32 -13.73 8.27
CA ALA A 345 -2.06 -12.59 9.12
C ALA A 345 -0.91 -11.71 8.60
N ILE A 346 -1.09 -10.39 8.63
CA ILE A 346 -0.09 -9.40 8.24
C ILE A 346 0.95 -9.24 9.34
N ALA A 347 0.52 -9.11 10.60
CA ALA A 347 1.46 -8.95 11.72
C ALA A 347 2.13 -10.28 12.08
N PRO A 348 3.47 -10.30 12.25
CA PRO A 348 4.18 -11.49 12.70
C PRO A 348 3.68 -12.04 14.04
N GLN A 349 3.40 -11.16 15.01
CA GLN A 349 2.88 -11.56 16.33
C GLN A 349 1.54 -12.30 16.24
N ASP A 350 0.60 -11.78 15.43
CA ASP A 350 -0.70 -12.45 15.20
C ASP A 350 -0.51 -13.85 14.58
N ARG A 351 0.47 -14.02 13.68
CA ARG A 351 0.80 -15.33 13.10
C ARG A 351 1.35 -16.28 14.16
N GLU A 352 2.30 -15.83 14.97
CA GLU A 352 2.95 -16.66 16.00
C GLU A 352 1.93 -17.12 17.05
N GLU A 353 1.07 -16.22 17.53
CA GLU A 353 0.03 -16.57 18.49
C GLU A 353 -1.00 -17.54 17.90
N ALA A 354 -1.43 -17.33 16.65
CA ALA A 354 -2.33 -18.25 15.98
C ALA A 354 -1.71 -19.65 15.76
N GLN A 355 -0.42 -19.71 15.43
CA GLN A 355 0.32 -20.98 15.31
C GLN A 355 0.40 -21.74 16.63
N LYS A 356 0.57 -21.04 17.77
CA LYS A 356 0.52 -21.66 19.11
C LYS A 356 -0.85 -22.28 19.41
N LEU A 357 -1.91 -21.73 18.82
CA LEU A 357 -3.26 -22.28 18.90
C LEU A 357 -3.53 -23.40 17.86
N GLY A 358 -2.52 -23.84 17.11
CA GLY A 358 -2.64 -24.92 16.13
C GLY A 358 -3.09 -24.47 14.73
N TRP A 359 -3.29 -23.18 14.50
CA TRP A 359 -3.74 -22.69 13.19
C TRP A 359 -2.64 -22.80 12.13
N LYS A 360 -3.04 -23.24 10.93
CA LYS A 360 -2.19 -23.16 9.74
C LYS A 360 -2.17 -21.72 9.23
N MET A 361 -1.12 -21.00 9.59
CA MET A 361 -0.91 -19.61 9.18
C MET A 361 -0.07 -19.49 7.92
N LEU A 362 -0.49 -18.59 7.03
CA LEU A 362 0.26 -18.19 5.85
C LEU A 362 0.59 -16.70 5.92
N THR A 363 1.77 -16.34 5.41
CA THR A 363 2.04 -14.95 4.99
C THR A 363 1.31 -14.65 3.68
N ILE A 364 1.16 -13.36 3.34
CA ILE A 364 0.60 -12.97 2.03
C ILE A 364 1.47 -13.52 0.90
N GLY A 365 2.80 -13.41 1.03
CA GLY A 365 3.76 -13.93 0.07
C GLY A 365 3.66 -15.44 -0.13
N GLU A 366 3.45 -16.20 0.95
CA GLU A 366 3.21 -17.65 0.87
C GLU A 366 1.90 -17.97 0.15
N ALA A 367 0.80 -17.29 0.50
CA ALA A 367 -0.49 -17.47 -0.17
C ALA A 367 -0.42 -17.15 -1.67
N LEU A 368 0.35 -16.13 -2.07
CA LEU A 368 0.59 -15.78 -3.49
C LEU A 368 1.52 -16.79 -4.19
N ARG A 369 2.49 -17.37 -3.49
CA ARG A 369 3.30 -18.47 -4.01
C ARG A 369 2.44 -19.72 -4.23
N GLU A 370 1.55 -20.08 -3.31
CA GLU A 370 0.59 -21.18 -3.50
C GLU A 370 -0.32 -20.95 -4.73
N MET A 371 -0.69 -19.70 -5.02
CA MET A 371 -1.48 -19.33 -6.21
C MET A 371 -0.71 -19.52 -7.54
N THR A 372 0.61 -19.40 -7.51
CA THR A 372 1.46 -19.38 -8.71
C THR A 372 2.30 -20.63 -8.92
N ALA A 373 2.38 -21.50 -7.90
CA ALA A 373 2.93 -22.85 -8.00
C ALA A 373 2.11 -23.67 -9.03
N LYS A 374 2.81 -24.26 -10.00
CA LYS A 374 2.23 -25.15 -11.02
C LYS A 374 2.38 -26.60 -10.61
#